data_AF-A0A0Z8ESY4-F1
#
_entry.id   AF-A0A0Z8ESY4-F1
#
_cell.length_a   1.000
_cell.length_b   1.000
_cell.length_c   1.000
_cell.angle_alpha   90.00
_cell.angle_beta   90.00
_cell.angle_gamma   90.00
#
_symmetry.space_group_name_H-M   'P 1'
#
loop_
_entity.id
_entity.type
_entity.pdbx_description
1 polymer ?
#
loop_
_entity_poly.entity_id
_entity_poly.type
_entity_poly.pdbx_seq_one_letter_code
_entity_poly.pdbx_strand_id
1 'polypeptide(L)'
;MEFNDREDGNIGLTNLYGLNLNVKTMEPALRYEAIKNGDVQLVDAYSTDSKIVSYKLKILEDDKELFPPYQAAPLLTKETLENYPELEQVLGALAGKISTEEMTLMNYAVDVEGRSAEQVAREYLEKENLLK
;
A
#
# COMPACT_ATOMS: atom_id res chain seq x y z
N MET A 1 15.50 7.97 -4.67
CA MET A 1 16.18 8.53 -5.86
C MET A 1 15.48 8.13 -7.16
N GLU A 2 14.79 7.00 -7.22
CA GLU A 2 14.19 6.50 -8.47
C GLU A 2 12.99 7.30 -9.03
N PHE A 3 12.11 7.85 -8.18
CA PHE A 3 10.83 8.43 -8.61
C PHE A 3 10.96 9.59 -9.60
N ASN A 4 12.02 10.41 -9.51
CA ASN A 4 12.16 11.61 -10.33
C ASN A 4 12.41 11.29 -11.82
N ASP A 5 13.06 10.16 -12.09
CA ASP A 5 13.60 9.85 -13.42
C ASP A 5 12.81 8.73 -14.12
N ARG A 6 11.69 8.31 -13.55
CA ARG A 6 10.84 7.22 -14.04
C ARG A 6 9.66 7.73 -14.87
N GLU A 7 9.31 6.98 -15.92
CA GLU A 7 8.10 7.20 -16.73
C GLU A 7 6.83 6.99 -15.90
N ASP A 8 6.83 6.04 -14.97
CA ASP A 8 5.81 5.88 -13.93
C ASP A 8 6.16 6.66 -12.65
N GLY A 9 6.75 7.84 -12.83
CA GLY A 9 7.20 8.75 -11.78
C GLY A 9 6.98 10.21 -12.18
N ASN A 10 7.91 11.11 -11.84
CA ASN A 10 7.75 12.54 -12.11
C ASN A 10 7.68 12.88 -13.62
N ILE A 11 8.37 12.12 -14.47
CA ILE A 11 8.28 12.28 -15.94
C ILE A 11 6.84 12.01 -16.40
N GLY A 12 6.25 10.91 -15.93
CA GLY A 12 4.85 10.56 -16.17
C GLY A 12 3.86 11.59 -15.66
N LEU A 13 4.05 12.08 -14.43
CA LEU A 13 3.21 13.15 -13.86
C LEU A 13 3.27 14.42 -14.72
N THR A 14 4.44 14.76 -15.25
CA THR A 14 4.58 15.90 -16.16
C THR A 14 3.84 15.64 -17.47
N ASN A 15 4.07 14.48 -18.10
CA ASN A 15 3.55 14.17 -19.43
C ASN A 15 2.03 13.90 -19.45
N LEU A 16 1.50 13.17 -18.46
CA LEU A 16 0.11 12.71 -18.43
C LEU A 16 -0.81 13.70 -17.69
N TYR A 17 -0.31 14.33 -16.64
CA TYR A 17 -1.09 15.26 -15.81
C TYR A 17 -0.74 16.73 -16.02
N GLY A 18 0.36 17.05 -16.70
CA GLY A 18 0.83 18.44 -16.85
C GLY A 18 1.37 19.03 -15.54
N LEU A 19 1.70 18.19 -14.56
CA LEU A 19 2.18 18.63 -13.25
C LEU A 19 3.66 18.99 -13.34
N ASN A 20 3.96 20.28 -13.23
CA ASN A 20 5.33 20.79 -13.21
C ASN A 20 5.76 21.03 -11.76
N LEU A 21 6.28 19.99 -11.11
CA LEU A 21 6.64 20.01 -9.69
C LEU A 21 8.11 20.43 -9.49
N ASN A 22 8.38 21.17 -8.41
CA ASN A 22 9.74 21.41 -7.93
C ASN A 22 10.14 20.27 -6.99
N VAL A 23 10.75 19.22 -7.54
CA VAL A 23 11.04 17.98 -6.81
C VAL A 23 12.32 18.10 -5.99
N LYS A 24 12.23 17.69 -4.72
CA LYS A 24 13.39 17.48 -3.84
C LYS A 24 13.50 16.00 -3.50
N THR A 25 14.69 15.43 -3.67
CA THR A 25 14.94 14.04 -3.29
C THR A 25 15.39 13.97 -1.83
N MET A 26 14.83 13.00 -1.09
CA MET A 26 15.22 12.73 0.30
C MET A 26 14.96 11.26 0.66
N GLU A 27 15.58 10.82 1.74
CA GLU A 27 15.36 9.48 2.31
C GLU A 27 13.89 9.26 2.70
N PRO A 28 13.32 8.05 2.50
CA PRO A 28 11.90 7.78 2.76
C PRO A 28 11.43 8.18 4.16
N ALA A 29 12.27 8.00 5.19
CA ALA A 29 11.93 8.37 6.56
C ALA A 29 11.71 9.89 6.74
N LEU A 30 12.44 10.72 5.99
CA LEU A 30 12.43 12.19 6.13
C LEU A 30 11.24 12.84 5.42
N ARG A 31 10.65 12.18 4.42
CA ARG A 31 9.54 12.73 3.61
C ARG A 31 8.33 13.08 4.46
N TYR A 32 7.98 12.20 5.39
CA TYR A 32 6.84 12.37 6.27
C TYR A 32 7.04 13.51 7.28
N GLU A 33 8.27 13.71 7.76
CA GLU A 33 8.60 14.88 8.58
C GLU A 33 8.55 16.16 7.76
N ALA A 34 9.08 16.16 6.54
CA ALA A 34 9.07 17.32 5.65
C ALA A 34 7.65 17.79 5.33
N ILE A 35 6.73 16.88 5.01
CA ILE A 35 5.33 17.26 4.76
C ILE A 35 4.62 17.73 6.04
N LYS A 36 4.91 17.10 7.19
CA LYS A 36 4.38 17.52 8.49
C LYS A 36 4.82 18.93 8.87
N ASN A 37 6.08 19.28 8.59
CA ASN A 37 6.66 20.58 8.89
C ASN A 37 6.28 21.65 7.85
N GLY A 38 5.70 21.26 6.72
CA GLY A 38 5.34 22.15 5.62
C GLY A 38 6.50 22.51 4.69
N ASP A 39 7.63 21.80 4.79
CA ASP A 39 8.80 21.98 3.91
C ASP A 39 8.51 21.53 2.47
N VAL A 40 7.55 20.62 2.31
CA VAL A 40 6.97 20.15 1.05
C VAL A 40 5.46 20.05 1.16
N GLN A 41 4.75 20.15 0.03
CA GLN A 41 3.28 20.05 -0.03
C GLN A 41 2.80 18.69 -0.54
N LEU A 42 3.68 17.91 -1.17
CA LEU A 42 3.39 16.60 -1.77
C LEU A 42 4.56 15.65 -1.48
N VAL A 43 4.23 14.38 -1.26
CA VAL A 43 5.18 13.28 -1.12
C VAL A 43 4.67 12.08 -1.90
N ASP A 44 5.57 11.31 -2.49
CA ASP A 44 5.26 9.97 -2.96
C ASP A 44 5.07 9.04 -1.75
N ALA A 45 4.03 8.21 -1.78
CA ALA A 45 3.69 7.28 -0.71
C ALA A 45 3.10 5.99 -1.30
N TYR A 46 3.27 4.88 -0.58
CA TYR A 46 2.56 3.65 -0.88
C TYR A 46 1.13 3.75 -0.33
N SER A 47 0.13 3.28 -1.09
CA SER A 47 -1.29 3.43 -0.76
C SER A 47 -1.70 2.78 0.56
N THR A 48 -0.94 1.78 1.02
CA THR A 48 -1.18 1.03 2.26
C THR A 48 -0.23 1.40 3.42
N ASP A 49 0.58 2.46 3.28
CA ASP A 49 1.56 2.87 4.29
C ASP A 49 0.87 3.37 5.57
N SER A 50 1.24 2.80 6.73
CA SER A 50 0.73 3.17 8.04
C SER A 50 0.89 4.66 8.37
N LYS A 51 1.91 5.30 7.81
CA LYS A 51 2.20 6.73 8.05
C LYS A 51 1.14 7.65 7.47
N ILE A 52 0.34 7.20 6.51
CA ILE A 52 -0.81 7.97 6.01
C ILE A 52 -1.75 8.32 7.18
N VAL A 53 -2.03 7.36 8.05
CA VAL A 53 -2.88 7.54 9.23
C VAL A 53 -2.15 8.39 10.29
N SER A 54 -0.90 8.05 10.62
CA SER A 54 -0.10 8.76 11.63
C SER A 54 0.04 10.26 11.35
N TYR A 55 0.21 10.62 10.09
CA TYR A 55 0.42 12.00 9.64
C TYR A 55 -0.86 12.67 9.13
N LYS A 56 -2.01 11.97 9.19
CA LYS A 56 -3.33 12.46 8.70
C LYS A 56 -3.26 12.96 7.26
N LEU A 57 -2.55 12.23 6.41
CA LEU A 57 -2.36 12.61 5.01
C LEU A 57 -3.59 12.21 4.19
N LYS A 58 -3.85 12.97 3.15
CA LYS A 58 -4.87 12.65 2.15
C LYS A 58 -4.19 12.00 0.95
N ILE A 59 -4.60 10.78 0.63
CA ILE A 59 -4.21 10.11 -0.62
C ILE A 59 -4.98 10.75 -1.79
N LEU A 60 -4.24 11.01 -2.87
CA LEU A 60 -4.76 11.45 -4.15
C LEU A 60 -4.99 10.22 -5.03
N GLU A 61 -6.10 10.22 -5.75
CA GLU A 61 -6.43 9.18 -6.73
C GLU A 61 -5.62 9.39 -8.01
N ASP A 62 -5.12 8.29 -8.60
CA ASP A 62 -4.48 8.28 -9.92
C ASP A 62 -5.54 7.97 -10.99
N ASP A 63 -6.34 8.98 -11.33
CA ASP A 63 -7.52 8.85 -12.21
C ASP A 63 -7.20 8.56 -13.68
N LYS A 64 -5.94 8.71 -14.08
CA LYS A 64 -5.43 8.39 -15.43
C LYS A 64 -4.52 7.16 -15.45
N GLU A 65 -4.43 6.42 -14.34
CA GLU A 65 -3.70 5.15 -14.26
C GLU A 65 -2.23 5.25 -14.70
N LEU A 66 -1.53 6.29 -14.21
CA LEU A 66 -0.10 6.44 -14.49
C LEU A 66 0.72 5.30 -13.88
N PHE A 67 0.40 4.93 -12.64
CA PHE A 67 1.16 3.93 -11.90
C PHE A 67 0.66 2.52 -12.24
N PRO A 68 1.56 1.55 -12.48
CA PRO A 68 1.17 0.16 -12.65
C PRO A 68 0.38 -0.35 -11.44
N PRO A 69 -0.61 -1.26 -11.64
CA PRO A 69 -1.34 -1.83 -10.53
C PRO A 69 -0.45 -2.80 -9.73
N TYR A 70 -0.36 -2.58 -8.41
CA TYR A 70 0.33 -3.46 -7.48
C TYR A 70 -0.67 -4.17 -6.56
N GLN A 71 -1.38 -5.16 -7.12
CA GLN A 71 -2.34 -5.97 -6.36
C GLN A 71 -1.62 -7.12 -5.65
N ALA A 72 -1.96 -7.33 -4.37
CA ALA A 72 -1.46 -8.47 -3.61
C ALA A 72 -2.28 -9.72 -3.96
N ALA A 73 -1.58 -10.82 -4.24
CA ALA A 73 -2.20 -12.12 -4.49
C ALA A 73 -1.35 -13.25 -3.89
N PRO A 74 -1.98 -14.33 -3.37
CA PRO A 74 -1.28 -15.54 -2.99
C PRO A 74 -0.61 -16.18 -4.21
N LEU A 75 0.64 -16.63 -4.07
CA LEU A 75 1.38 -17.32 -5.11
C LEU A 75 1.84 -18.69 -4.60
N LEU A 76 1.53 -19.74 -5.36
CA LEU A 76 1.86 -21.13 -5.03
C LEU A 76 2.60 -21.79 -6.20
N THR A 77 3.43 -22.79 -5.91
CA THR A 77 3.96 -23.67 -6.94
C THR A 77 2.86 -24.60 -7.43
N LYS A 78 2.98 -25.06 -8.68
CA LYS A 78 2.03 -26.03 -9.24
C LYS A 78 2.00 -27.32 -8.41
N GLU A 79 3.16 -27.83 -8.00
CA GLU A 79 3.29 -29.04 -7.16
C GLU A 79 2.56 -28.90 -5.82
N THR A 80 2.68 -27.74 -5.15
CA THR A 80 1.95 -27.50 -3.89
C THR A 80 0.44 -27.55 -4.11
N LEU A 81 -0.05 -26.95 -5.20
CA LEU A 81 -1.48 -26.96 -5.49
C LEU A 81 -2.00 -28.34 -5.90
N GLU A 82 -1.19 -29.14 -6.60
CA GLU A 82 -1.52 -30.53 -6.95
C GLU A 82 -1.61 -31.41 -5.68
N ASN A 83 -0.75 -31.19 -4.70
CA ASN A 83 -0.76 -31.92 -3.43
C ASN A 83 -1.86 -31.46 -2.46
N TYR A 84 -2.25 -30.18 -2.51
CA TYR A 84 -3.22 -29.55 -1.62
C TYR A 84 -4.22 -28.70 -2.41
N PRO A 85 -5.11 -29.31 -3.21
CA PRO A 85 -6.04 -28.59 -4.08
C PRO A 85 -7.03 -27.70 -3.31
N GLU A 86 -7.31 -28.00 -2.04
CA GLU A 86 -8.16 -27.18 -1.16
C GLU A 86 -7.61 -25.77 -0.93
N LEU A 87 -6.30 -25.54 -1.11
CA LEU A 87 -5.67 -24.23 -0.94
C LEU A 87 -6.23 -23.18 -1.90
N GLU A 88 -6.65 -23.58 -3.11
CA GLU A 88 -7.27 -22.66 -4.07
C GLU A 88 -8.52 -22.02 -3.47
N GLN A 89 -9.41 -22.83 -2.90
CA GLN A 89 -10.64 -22.35 -2.29
C GLN A 89 -10.36 -21.55 -1.02
N VAL A 90 -9.45 -22.04 -0.16
CA VAL A 90 -9.13 -21.40 1.12
C VAL A 90 -8.51 -20.02 0.92
N LEU A 91 -7.50 -19.91 0.05
CA LEU A 91 -6.85 -18.63 -0.24
C LEU A 91 -7.73 -17.74 -1.13
N GLY A 92 -8.50 -18.33 -2.03
CA GLY A 92 -9.46 -17.63 -2.88
C GLY A 92 -10.58 -16.94 -2.08
N ALA A 93 -10.88 -17.40 -0.86
CA ALA A 93 -11.84 -16.74 0.03
C ALA A 93 -11.42 -15.31 0.44
N LEU A 94 -10.13 -14.97 0.31
CA LEU A 94 -9.60 -13.62 0.56
C LEU A 94 -9.78 -12.67 -0.63
N ALA A 95 -10.10 -13.19 -1.82
CA ALA A 95 -10.20 -12.39 -3.04
C ALA A 95 -11.24 -11.27 -2.88
N GLY A 96 -10.80 -10.02 -3.11
CA GLY A 96 -11.67 -8.84 -3.01
C GLY A 96 -12.15 -8.49 -1.59
N LYS A 97 -11.60 -9.14 -0.55
CA LYS A 97 -12.01 -8.88 0.84
C LYS A 97 -11.28 -7.70 1.46
N ILE A 98 -9.99 -7.58 1.22
CA ILE A 98 -9.15 -6.59 1.89
C ILE A 98 -9.10 -5.33 1.03
N SER A 99 -9.78 -4.28 1.48
CA SER A 99 -9.66 -2.95 0.86
C SER A 99 -8.31 -2.30 1.19
N THR A 100 -7.93 -1.29 0.40
CA THR A 100 -6.73 -0.48 0.68
C THR A 100 -6.80 0.15 2.07
N GLU A 101 -7.95 0.70 2.45
CA GLU A 101 -8.14 1.34 3.76
C GLU A 101 -7.98 0.33 4.91
N GLU A 102 -8.56 -0.86 4.79
CA GLU A 102 -8.38 -1.92 5.79
C GLU A 102 -6.94 -2.37 5.90
N MET A 103 -6.23 -2.52 4.78
CA MET A 103 -4.80 -2.85 4.80
C MET A 103 -3.98 -1.74 5.45
N THR A 104 -4.27 -0.46 5.17
CA THR A 104 -3.61 0.68 5.84
C THR A 104 -3.80 0.64 7.34
N LEU A 105 -5.02 0.35 7.82
CA LEU A 105 -5.32 0.25 9.25
C LEU A 105 -4.63 -0.95 9.90
N MET A 106 -4.59 -2.10 9.22
CA MET A 106 -3.85 -3.27 9.70
C MET A 106 -2.34 -3.00 9.80
N ASN A 107 -1.75 -2.34 8.80
CA ASN A 107 -0.35 -1.92 8.84
C ASN A 107 -0.10 -0.91 9.97
N TYR A 108 -1.02 0.03 10.21
CA TYR A 108 -0.93 0.97 11.33
C TYR A 108 -0.91 0.27 12.70
N ALA A 109 -1.79 -0.71 12.89
CA ALA A 109 -1.85 -1.50 14.12
C ALA A 109 -0.51 -2.22 14.40
N VAL A 110 0.17 -2.69 13.36
CA VAL A 110 1.48 -3.34 13.50
C VAL A 110 2.60 -2.33 13.71
N ASP A 111 2.77 -1.39 12.78
CA ASP A 111 3.93 -0.50 12.73
C ASP A 111 3.93 0.56 13.85
N VAL A 112 2.75 1.02 14.25
CA VAL A 112 2.59 2.20 15.12
C VAL A 112 2.05 1.81 16.49
N GLU A 113 1.05 0.94 16.55
CA GLU A 113 0.51 0.46 17.83
C GLU A 113 1.35 -0.70 18.43
N GLY A 114 2.29 -1.26 17.66
CA GLY A 114 3.20 -2.31 18.12
C GLY A 114 2.54 -3.67 18.31
N ARG A 115 1.39 -3.90 17.67
CA ARG A 115 0.66 -5.18 17.74
C ARG A 115 1.34 -6.23 16.86
N SER A 116 1.19 -7.50 17.19
CA SER A 116 1.73 -8.56 16.35
C SER A 116 0.92 -8.70 15.07
N ALA A 117 1.59 -8.92 13.94
CA ALA A 117 0.94 -9.14 12.65
C ALA A 117 0.00 -10.37 12.70
N GLU A 118 0.36 -11.41 13.45
CA GLU A 118 -0.49 -12.60 13.66
C GLU A 118 -1.83 -12.22 14.30
N GLN A 119 -1.80 -11.44 15.38
CA GLN A 119 -3.01 -11.05 16.09
C GLN A 119 -3.90 -10.19 15.19
N VAL A 120 -3.32 -9.19 14.51
CA VAL A 120 -4.05 -8.30 13.59
C VAL A 120 -4.69 -9.11 12.45
N ALA A 121 -3.95 -10.05 11.85
CA ALA A 121 -4.47 -10.90 10.79
C ALA A 121 -5.60 -11.82 11.30
N ARG A 122 -5.44 -12.45 12.47
CA ARG A 122 -6.48 -13.30 13.07
C ARG A 122 -7.77 -12.53 13.32
N GLU A 123 -7.69 -11.37 13.93
CA GLU A 123 -8.87 -10.54 14.21
C GLU A 123 -9.57 -10.09 12.93
N TYR A 124 -8.81 -9.75 11.88
CA TYR A 124 -9.39 -9.44 10.58
C TYR A 124 -10.13 -10.65 9.98
N LEU A 125 -9.53 -11.84 10.03
CA LEU A 125 -10.16 -13.05 9.52
C LEU A 125 -11.42 -13.42 10.32
N GLU A 126 -11.41 -13.24 11.64
CA GLU A 126 -12.58 -13.44 12.51
C GLU A 126 -13.69 -12.43 12.19
N LYS A 127 -13.36 -11.15 12.03
CA LYS A 127 -14.29 -10.08 11.61
C LYS A 127 -14.96 -10.41 10.26
N GLU A 128 -14.19 -10.91 9.30
CA GLU A 128 -14.69 -11.30 7.98
C GLU A 128 -15.36 -12.70 7.95
N ASN A 129 -15.48 -13.37 9.10
CA ASN A 129 -16.01 -14.73 9.24
C ASN A 129 -15.25 -15.79 8.42
N LEU A 130 -13.97 -15.54 8.16
CA LEU A 130 -13.03 -16.44 7.48
C LEU A 130 -12.31 -17.37 8.45
N LEU A 131 -12.30 -17.03 9.74
CA LEU A 131 -11.73 -17.82 10.83
C LEU A 131 -12.68 -17.77 12.04
N LYS A 132 -12.68 -18.82 12.86
CA LYS A 132 -13.51 -18.96 14.07
C LYS A 132 -12.65 -19.16 15.29
#